data_AF-A0A9D2IGS8-F1
#
_entry.id   AF-A0A9D2IGS8-F1
#
_cell.length_a   1.000
_cell.length_b   1.000
_cell.length_c   1.000
_cell.angle_alpha   90.00
_cell.angle_beta   90.00
_cell.angle_gamma   90.00
#
_symmetry.space_group_name_H-M   'P 1'
#
loop_
_entity.id
_entity.type
_entity.pdbx_description
1 polymer ?
#
loop_
_entity_poly.entity_id
_entity_poly.type
_entity_poly.pdbx_seq_one_letter_code
_entity_poly.pdbx_strand_id
1 'polypeptide(L)'
;MQQKFYVCEHCGNIIAFVEDKGVPVMCCGQKMTELVPNTTEAATEKHIPVCSVEGNKVTVTVSTVEHPMQEEHYIQWISLETKQGNQRKVLKPGDAPKAEFMICDGDEVITAYAYCNLHGLWKAE
;
A
#
# COMPACT_ATOMS: atom_id res chain seq x y z
N MET A 1 -13.68 5.65 -6.11
CA MET A 1 -13.86 4.54 -5.13
C MET A 1 -12.48 4.31 -4.55
N GLN A 2 -12.32 4.32 -3.23
CA GLN A 2 -11.02 4.04 -2.58
C GLN A 2 -10.51 2.67 -2.99
N GLN A 3 -9.20 2.55 -3.18
CA GLN A 3 -8.56 1.28 -3.52
C GLN A 3 -8.78 0.26 -2.41
N LYS A 4 -9.19 -0.96 -2.78
CA LYS A 4 -9.35 -2.09 -1.86
C LYS A 4 -8.40 -3.22 -2.22
N PHE A 5 -7.81 -3.83 -1.19
CA PHE A 5 -6.86 -4.93 -1.32
C PHE A 5 -7.38 -6.15 -0.57
N TYR A 6 -7.13 -7.34 -1.12
CA TYR A 6 -7.56 -8.61 -0.54
C TYR A 6 -6.41 -9.59 -0.56
N VAL A 7 -6.31 -10.43 0.48
CA VAL A 7 -5.28 -11.46 0.63
C VAL A 7 -5.91 -12.84 0.77
N CYS A 8 -5.28 -13.85 0.19
CA CYS A 8 -5.56 -15.24 0.50
C CYS A 8 -4.70 -15.67 1.69
N GLU A 9 -5.33 -16.02 2.82
CA GLU A 9 -4.62 -16.42 4.04
C GLU A 9 -3.88 -17.76 3.92
N HIS A 10 -4.15 -18.55 2.87
CA HIS A 10 -3.45 -19.81 2.62
C HIS A 10 -2.17 -19.66 1.82
N CYS A 11 -2.20 -18.88 0.73
CA CYS A 11 -1.08 -18.79 -0.21
C CYS A 11 -0.42 -17.41 -0.28
N GLY A 12 -0.97 -16.42 0.43
CA GLY A 12 -0.46 -15.05 0.44
C GLY A 12 -0.74 -14.26 -0.85
N ASN A 13 -1.55 -14.79 -1.78
CA ASN A 13 -1.91 -14.05 -3.00
C ASN A 13 -2.66 -12.77 -2.64
N ILE A 14 -2.21 -11.62 -3.14
CA ILE A 14 -2.82 -10.31 -2.91
C ILE A 14 -3.36 -9.75 -4.22
N ILE A 15 -4.61 -9.29 -4.21
CA ILE A 15 -5.25 -8.62 -5.33
C ILE A 15 -5.70 -7.22 -4.94
N ALA A 16 -5.89 -6.36 -5.95
CA ALA A 16 -6.62 -5.10 -5.83
C ALA A 16 -7.69 -5.07 -6.92
N PHE A 17 -8.85 -4.48 -6.62
CA PHE A 17 -9.91 -4.34 -7.61
C PHE A 17 -9.63 -3.18 -8.56
N VAL A 18 -9.78 -3.43 -9.86
CA VAL A 18 -9.95 -2.34 -10.86
C VAL A 18 -11.40 -1.84 -10.81
N GLU A 19 -12.36 -2.75 -10.65
CA GLU A 19 -13.76 -2.44 -10.42
C GLU A 19 -14.36 -3.48 -9.45
N ASP A 20 -14.94 -3.01 -8.34
CA ASP A 20 -15.57 -3.85 -7.32
C ASP A 20 -17.08 -3.92 -7.55
N LYS A 21 -17.60 -5.12 -7.83
CA LYS A 21 -19.04 -5.39 -7.99
C LYS A 21 -19.69 -5.97 -6.73
N GLY A 22 -18.97 -6.02 -5.61
CA GLY A 22 -19.46 -6.52 -4.32
C GLY A 22 -19.59 -8.03 -4.24
N VAL A 23 -18.97 -8.78 -5.15
CA VAL A 23 -18.99 -10.25 -5.16
C VAL A 23 -17.72 -10.82 -4.51
N PRO A 24 -17.83 -11.89 -3.71
CA PRO A 24 -16.66 -12.53 -3.11
C PRO A 24 -15.66 -13.03 -4.15
N VAL A 25 -14.37 -12.77 -3.95
CA VAL A 25 -13.29 -13.40 -4.73
C VAL A 25 -12.76 -14.61 -3.97
N MET A 26 -12.57 -15.72 -4.69
CA MET A 26 -12.15 -17.00 -4.13
C MET A 26 -10.70 -17.31 -4.52
N CYS A 27 -9.91 -17.78 -3.55
CA CYS A 27 -8.55 -18.27 -3.77
C CYS A 27 -8.28 -19.45 -2.83
N CYS A 28 -7.64 -20.51 -3.33
CA CYS A 28 -7.41 -21.75 -2.55
C CYS A 28 -8.68 -22.37 -1.93
N GLY A 29 -9.82 -22.24 -2.60
CA GLY A 29 -11.10 -22.81 -2.14
C GLY A 29 -11.83 -22.02 -1.05
N GLN A 30 -11.29 -20.88 -0.62
CA GLN A 30 -11.91 -19.99 0.37
C GLN A 30 -12.10 -18.58 -0.15
N LYS A 31 -12.96 -17.81 0.52
CA LYS A 31 -13.13 -16.38 0.27
C LYS A 31 -11.85 -15.65 0.70
N MET A 32 -11.36 -14.73 -0.14
CA MET A 32 -10.25 -13.86 0.23
C MET A 32 -10.67 -12.85 1.31
N THR A 33 -9.74 -12.53 2.21
CA THR A 33 -9.94 -11.57 3.30
C THR A 33 -9.54 -10.16 2.85
N GLU A 34 -10.34 -9.15 3.18
CA GLU A 34 -9.98 -7.76 2.91
C GLU A 34 -8.81 -7.33 3.80
N LEU A 35 -7.79 -6.72 3.20
CA LEU A 35 -6.73 -6.03 3.92
C LEU A 35 -7.25 -4.64 4.31
N VAL A 36 -7.90 -4.55 5.47
CA VAL A 36 -8.39 -3.27 5.99
C VAL A 36 -7.20 -2.48 6.55
N PRO A 37 -6.90 -1.29 6.01
CA PRO A 37 -5.71 -0.55 6.42
C PRO A 37 -5.83 0.00 7.85
N ASN A 38 -4.70 0.17 8.53
CA ASN A 38 -4.58 0.78 9.86
C ASN A 38 -5.32 0.01 10.97
N THR A 39 -5.51 -1.31 10.82
CA THR A 39 -6.22 -2.15 11.81
C THR A 39 -5.29 -2.98 12.69
N THR A 40 -4.05 -3.21 12.25
CA THR A 40 -3.05 -3.98 13.02
C THR A 40 -2.56 -3.17 14.21
N GLU A 41 -2.52 -3.78 15.39
CA GLU A 41 -1.86 -3.21 16.58
C GLU A 41 -0.33 -3.23 16.42
N ALA A 42 0.22 -2.21 15.77
CA ALA A 42 1.65 -1.98 15.65
C ALA A 42 1.97 -0.48 15.74
N ALA A 43 3.27 -0.15 15.84
CA ALA A 43 3.76 1.23 15.95
C ALA A 43 3.36 2.07 14.72
N THR A 44 2.40 2.99 14.88
CA THR A 44 1.86 3.79 13.77
C THR A 44 2.93 4.69 13.16
N GLU A 45 3.83 5.20 13.99
CA GLU A 45 4.97 6.05 13.61
C GLU A 45 6.02 5.34 12.75
N LYS A 46 5.92 4.02 12.59
CA LYS A 46 6.75 3.18 11.72
C LYS A 46 6.05 2.69 10.45
N HIS A 47 4.74 2.88 10.29
CA HIS A 47 4.01 2.26 9.18
C HIS A 47 3.13 3.21 8.37
N ILE A 48 2.70 4.34 8.95
CA ILE A 48 1.84 5.29 8.24
C ILE A 48 2.67 5.99 7.14
N PRO A 49 2.30 5.86 5.85
CA PRO A 49 3.02 6.52 4.78
C PRO A 49 2.91 8.04 4.89
N VAL A 50 3.96 8.75 4.51
CA VAL A 50 4.04 10.21 4.45
C VAL A 50 4.27 10.63 3.01
N CYS A 51 3.36 11.45 2.47
CA CYS A 51 3.43 11.98 1.11
C CYS A 51 4.08 13.37 1.08
N SER A 52 5.02 13.57 0.17
CA SER A 52 5.54 14.89 -0.22
C SER A 52 5.30 15.09 -1.72
N VAL A 53 4.75 16.25 -2.11
CA VAL A 53 4.44 16.58 -3.51
C VAL A 53 5.25 17.80 -3.94
N GLU A 54 6.06 17.65 -4.98
CA GLU A 54 6.90 18.69 -5.57
C GLU A 54 6.61 18.79 -7.07
N GLY A 55 5.71 19.70 -7.44
CA GLY A 55 5.15 19.74 -8.80
C GLY A 55 4.42 18.43 -9.10
N ASN A 56 4.85 17.74 -10.17
CA ASN A 56 4.25 16.46 -10.58
C ASN A 56 4.92 15.24 -9.93
N LYS A 57 5.97 15.45 -9.13
CA LYS A 57 6.67 14.38 -8.43
C LYS A 57 6.04 14.17 -7.06
N VAL A 58 5.68 12.93 -6.76
CA VAL A 58 5.17 12.50 -5.47
C VAL A 58 6.17 11.56 -4.83
N THR A 59 6.63 11.85 -3.62
CA THR A 59 7.49 10.95 -2.84
C THR A 59 6.70 10.44 -1.65
N VAL A 60 6.58 9.11 -1.54
CA VAL A 60 5.94 8.44 -0.41
C VAL A 60 7.02 7.75 0.42
N THR A 61 7.12 8.07 1.71
CA THR A 61 8.08 7.49 2.65
C THR A 61 7.35 6.79 3.79
N VAL A 62 7.85 5.64 4.24
CA VAL A 62 7.27 4.84 5.33
C VAL A 62 8.29 4.73 6.46
N SER A 63 8.21 5.54 7.50
CA SER A 63 7.27 6.61 7.85
C SER A 63 8.07 7.76 8.51
N THR A 64 7.54 8.47 9.51
CA THR A 64 8.31 9.51 10.24
C THR A 64 9.53 8.93 10.96
N VAL A 65 9.43 7.68 11.43
CA VAL A 65 10.55 6.83 11.80
C VAL A 65 10.69 5.77 10.72
N GLU A 66 11.88 5.61 10.14
CA GLU A 66 12.08 4.63 9.06
C GLU A 66 11.65 3.23 9.49
N HIS A 67 10.79 2.62 8.66
CA HIS A 67 10.41 1.23 8.82
C HIS A 67 11.63 0.32 8.55
N PRO A 68 11.79 -0.80 9.28
CA PRO A 68 12.83 -1.80 8.97
C PRO A 68 12.72 -2.33 7.54
N MET A 69 13.84 -2.57 6.87
CA MET A 69 13.88 -3.15 5.51
C MET A 69 14.80 -4.37 5.50
N GLN A 70 14.54 -5.34 6.38
CA GLN A 70 15.29 -6.59 6.52
C GLN A 70 14.58 -7.74 5.78
N GLU A 71 15.28 -8.85 5.55
CA GLU A 71 14.71 -9.99 4.79
C GLU A 71 13.39 -10.51 5.39
N GLU A 72 13.31 -10.57 6.72
CA GLU A 72 12.15 -11.07 7.44
C GLU A 72 11.09 -10.00 7.71
N HIS A 73 11.44 -8.71 7.61
CA HIS A 73 10.57 -7.60 7.98
C HIS A 73 10.85 -6.36 7.13
N TYR A 74 9.96 -6.10 6.17
CA TYR A 74 10.09 -4.99 5.23
C TYR A 74 8.74 -4.54 4.66
N ILE A 75 8.72 -3.33 4.12
CA ILE A 75 7.63 -2.84 3.27
C ILE A 75 7.76 -3.50 1.91
N GLN A 76 6.80 -4.32 1.51
CA GLN A 76 6.87 -5.03 0.24
C GLN A 76 6.50 -4.15 -0.95
N TRP A 77 5.56 -3.22 -0.76
CA TRP A 77 5.10 -2.33 -1.81
C TRP A 77 4.42 -1.08 -1.25
N ILE A 78 4.40 -0.05 -2.08
CA ILE A 78 3.70 1.21 -1.86
C ILE A 78 2.74 1.42 -3.05
N SER A 79 1.48 1.75 -2.76
CA SER A 79 0.48 2.13 -3.76
C SER A 79 0.12 3.60 -3.59
N LEU A 80 0.04 4.34 -4.69
CA LEU A 80 -0.44 5.72 -4.74
C LEU A 80 -1.78 5.73 -5.46
N GLU A 81 -2.83 6.16 -4.78
CA GLU A 81 -4.15 6.43 -5.37
C GLU A 81 -4.26 7.94 -5.67
N THR A 82 -4.77 8.25 -6.85
CA THR A 82 -4.98 9.62 -7.33
C THR A 82 -6.41 9.79 -7.83
N LYS A 83 -6.80 11.03 -8.18
CA LYS A 83 -8.11 11.29 -8.78
C LYS A 83 -8.31 10.55 -10.11
N GLN A 84 -7.23 10.31 -10.84
CA GLN A 84 -7.28 9.70 -12.18
C GLN A 84 -6.91 8.21 -12.22
N GLY A 85 -6.41 7.63 -11.12
CA GLY A 85 -6.10 6.21 -11.09
C GLY A 85 -5.25 5.79 -9.90
N ASN A 86 -4.32 4.87 -10.16
CA ASN A 86 -3.36 4.41 -9.16
C ASN A 86 -2.05 3.93 -9.80
N GLN A 87 -0.99 3.93 -9.00
CA GLN A 87 0.32 3.36 -9.33
C GLN A 87 0.81 2.52 -8.15
N ARG A 88 1.60 1.48 -8.41
CA ARG A 88 2.22 0.66 -7.35
C ARG A 88 3.68 0.40 -7.63
N LYS A 89 4.53 0.60 -6.62
CA LYS A 89 5.96 0.25 -6.67
C LYS A 89 6.26 -0.84 -5.63
N VAL A 90 7.05 -1.83 -6.04
CA VAL A 90 7.54 -2.91 -5.19
C VAL A 90 8.89 -2.49 -4.62
N LEU A 91 9.13 -2.83 -3.36
CA LEU A 91 10.40 -2.65 -2.67
C LEU A 91 10.96 -4.01 -2.27
N LYS A 92 12.25 -4.05 -1.96
CA LYS A 92 12.97 -5.24 -1.50
C LYS A 92 13.69 -4.95 -0.18
N PRO A 93 14.05 -6.00 0.58
CA PRO A 93 14.97 -5.85 1.70
C PRO A 93 16.24 -5.09 1.27
N GLY A 94 16.70 -4.18 2.12
CA GLY A 94 17.84 -3.29 1.88
C GLY A 94 17.51 -1.99 1.15
N ASP A 95 16.34 -1.87 0.49
CA ASP A 95 15.91 -0.60 -0.09
C ASP A 95 15.57 0.42 1.02
N ALA A 96 15.63 1.72 0.71
CA ALA A 96 14.98 2.71 1.55
C ALA A 96 13.45 2.48 1.52
N PRO A 97 12.72 2.64 2.64
CA PRO A 97 11.28 2.42 2.70
C PRO A 97 10.50 3.59 2.06
N LYS A 98 10.80 3.90 0.79
CA LYS A 98 10.21 5.01 0.06
C LYS A 98 10.05 4.69 -1.43
N ALA A 99 9.10 5.36 -2.08
CA ALA A 99 8.86 5.28 -3.50
C ALA A 99 8.54 6.66 -4.09
N GLU A 100 9.05 6.92 -5.28
CA GLU A 100 8.75 8.15 -6.03
C GLU A 100 7.79 7.84 -7.18
N PHE A 101 6.83 8.70 -7.45
CA PHE A 101 5.84 8.59 -8.51
C PHE A 101 5.80 9.89 -9.31
N MET A 102 5.34 9.81 -10.55
CA MET A 102 5.00 10.99 -11.35
C MET A 102 3.51 10.94 -11.67
N ILE A 103 2.82 12.06 -11.46
CA ILE A 103 1.41 12.22 -11.82
C ILE A 103 1.27 13.22 -12.98
N CYS A 104 0.19 13.12 -13.75
CA CYS A 104 -0.06 14.04 -14.87
C CYS A 104 -0.57 15.40 -14.35
N ASP A 105 -0.45 16.43 -15.18
CA ASP A 105 -1.03 17.74 -14.88
C ASP A 105 -2.55 17.62 -14.63
N GLY A 106 -3.03 18.22 -13.54
CA GLY A 106 -4.43 18.15 -13.13
C GLY A 106 -4.84 16.83 -12.46
N ASP A 107 -3.91 15.91 -12.20
CA ASP A 107 -4.12 14.81 -11.27
C ASP A 107 -3.71 15.21 -9.84
N GLU A 108 -4.31 14.58 -8.84
CA GLU A 108 -4.07 14.89 -7.43
C GLU A 108 -4.00 13.60 -6.63
N VAL A 109 -3.08 13.54 -5.67
CA VAL A 109 -2.97 12.44 -4.71
C VAL A 109 -4.23 12.40 -3.84
N ILE A 110 -4.79 11.21 -3.66
CA ILE A 110 -5.93 10.95 -2.77
C ILE A 110 -5.52 10.16 -1.55
N THR A 111 -4.69 9.13 -1.73
CA THR A 111 -4.26 8.25 -0.65
C THR A 111 -2.97 7.55 -1.01
N ALA A 112 -2.06 7.38 -0.07
CA ALA A 112 -0.95 6.45 -0.16
C ALA A 112 -1.18 5.24 0.74
N TYR A 113 -0.79 4.07 0.25
CA TYR A 113 -0.85 2.80 0.95
C TYR A 113 0.54 2.18 1.05
N ALA A 114 0.85 1.54 2.18
CA ALA A 114 2.07 0.78 2.38
C ALA A 114 1.74 -0.58 2.99
N TYR A 115 2.36 -1.65 2.48
CA TYR A 115 2.15 -3.00 2.99
C TYR A 115 3.42 -3.56 3.60
N CYS A 116 3.37 -3.80 4.91
CA CYS A 116 4.37 -4.53 5.65
C CYS A 116 4.04 -6.03 5.63
N ASN A 117 5.04 -6.87 5.35
CA ASN A 117 4.85 -8.33 5.31
C ASN A 117 4.41 -8.91 6.68
N LEU A 118 4.71 -8.25 7.79
CA LEU A 118 4.32 -8.69 9.14
C LEU A 118 3.11 -7.94 9.69
N HIS A 119 3.00 -6.64 9.41
CA HIS A 119 2.01 -5.77 10.06
C HIS A 119 0.87 -5.33 9.13
N GLY A 120 0.78 -5.90 7.93
CA GLY A 120 -0.34 -5.69 7.03
C GLY A 120 -0.35 -4.33 6.35
N LEU A 121 -1.55 -3.85 6.02
CA LEU A 121 -1.76 -2.66 5.20
C LEU A 121 -1.92 -1.39 6.06
N TRP A 122 -1.32 -0.30 5.59
CA TRP A 122 -1.38 1.02 6.20
C TRP A 122 -1.72 2.07 5.14
N LYS A 123 -2.37 3.16 5.54
CA LYS A 123 -2.69 4.28 4.65
C LYS A 123 -2.64 5.65 5.32
N ALA A 124 -2.41 6.67 4.51
CA ALA A 124 -2.63 8.08 4.81
C ALA A 124 -3.20 8.80 3.59
N GLU A 125 -4.03 9.81 3.82
CA GLU A 125 -4.58 10.70 2.79
C GLU A 125 -3.60 11.85 2.49
#